data_AF-A0A2X2JTM4-F1
#
_entry.id   AF-A0A2X2JTM4-F1
#
_cell.length_a   1.000
_cell.length_b   1.000
_cell.length_c   1.000
_cell.angle_alpha   90.00
_cell.angle_beta   90.00
_cell.angle_gamma   90.00
#
_symmetry.space_group_name_H-M   'P 1'
#
loop_
_entity.id
_entity.type
_entity.pdbx_description
1 polymer ?
#
loop_
_entity_poly.entity_id
_entity_poly.type
_entity_poly.pdbx_seq_one_letter_code
_entity_poly.pdbx_strand_id
1 'polypeptide(L)' 'MGGFNTILKEIEERAPLKRNVDQVEVGKTAAYLLSDLSSGVTGENIHVDSGFHAIK' A
#
# COMPACT_ATOMS: atom_id res chain seq x y z
N MET A 1 -23.68 6.71 5.33
CA MET A 1 -22.44 6.88 4.55
C MET A 1 -21.45 7.69 5.38
N GLY A 2 -20.57 7.03 6.15
CA GLY A 2 -19.66 7.72 7.08
C GLY A 2 -18.39 6.94 7.48
N GLY A 3 -18.33 5.63 7.21
CA GLY A 3 -17.19 4.80 7.60
C GLY A 3 -15.93 4.99 6.77
N PHE A 4 -16.02 5.48 5.52
CA PHE A 4 -14.85 5.63 4.66
C PHE A 4 -13.84 6.65 5.20
N ASN A 5 -14.32 7.83 5.60
CA ASN A 5 -13.46 8.85 6.22
C ASN A 5 -12.87 8.39 7.55
N THR A 6 -13.60 7.58 8.32
CA THR A 6 -13.08 6.99 9.56
C THR A 6 -11.91 6.06 9.29
N ILE A 7 -12.02 5.19 8.28
CA ILE A 7 -10.95 4.26 7.89
C ILE A 7 -9.72 5.03 7.40
N LEU A 8 -9.90 6.04 6.55
CA LEU A 8 -8.77 6.85 6.06
C LEU A 8 -8.03 7.56 7.19
N LYS A 9 -8.77 8.05 8.19
CA LYS A 9 -8.17 8.69 9.36
C LYS A 9 -7.43 7.68 10.25
N GLU A 10 -8.00 6.49 10.44
CA GLU A 10 -7.34 5.43 11.20
C GLU A 10 -6.03 4.99 10.53
N ILE A 11 -6.02 4.84 9.21
CA ILE A 11 -4.81 4.51 8.44
C ILE A 11 -3.76 5.61 8.64
N GLU A 12 -4.13 6.87 8.47
CA GLU A 12 -3.22 8.01 8.67
C GLU A 12 -2.64 8.07 10.10
N GLU A 13 -3.45 7.79 11.12
CA GLU A 13 -2.99 7.83 12.52
C GLU A 13 -2.12 6.62 12.89
N ARG A 14 -2.44 5.43 12.38
CA ARG A 14 -1.83 4.17 12.83
C ARG A 14 -0.69 3.71 11.94
N ALA A 15 -0.85 3.76 10.61
CA ALA A 15 0.11 3.21 9.67
C ALA A 15 1.54 3.74 9.94
N PRO A 16 2.59 2.93 9.78
CA PRO A 16 3.97 3.35 9.98
C PRO A 16 4.35 4.64 9.24
N LEU A 17 3.88 4.82 7.99
CA LEU A 17 4.18 6.04 7.22
C LEU A 17 3.29 7.24 7.57
N LYS A 18 2.34 7.10 8.50
CA LYS A 18 1.46 8.16 9.00
C LYS A 18 0.71 8.94 7.92
N ARG A 19 0.26 8.23 6.88
CA ARG A 19 -0.54 8.76 5.77
C ARG A 19 -1.27 7.64 5.05
N ASN A 20 -2.24 8.03 4.25
CA ASN A 20 -2.86 7.14 3.27
C ASN A 20 -1.91 6.84 2.10
N VAL A 21 -2.11 5.68 1.48
CA VAL A 21 -1.40 5.29 0.26
C VAL A 21 -1.82 6.18 -0.91
N ASP A 22 -0.85 6.56 -1.74
CA ASP A 22 -1.10 7.27 -3.00
C ASP A 22 -1.27 6.28 -4.17
N GLN A 23 -2.19 6.59 -5.10
CA GLN A 23 -2.39 5.83 -6.33
C GLN A 23 -1.10 5.70 -7.16
N VAL A 24 -0.25 6.74 -7.14
CA VAL A 24 1.04 6.73 -7.84
C VAL A 24 1.98 5.67 -7.27
N GLU A 25 1.93 5.40 -5.97
CA GLU A 25 2.77 4.36 -5.34
C GLU A 25 2.32 2.96 -5.75
N VAL A 26 1.01 2.74 -5.80
CA VAL A 26 0.44 1.48 -6.34
C VAL A 26 0.87 1.29 -7.79
N GLY A 27 0.76 2.34 -8.61
CA GLY A 27 1.18 2.32 -10.02
C GLY A 27 2.68 2.03 -10.19
N LYS A 28 3.53 2.61 -9.34
CA LYS A 28 4.98 2.36 -9.35
C LYS A 28 5.31 0.91 -8.97
N THR A 29 4.65 0.34 -7.96
CA THR A 29 4.84 -1.08 -7.61
C THR A 29 4.37 -1.99 -8.73
N ALA A 30 3.25 -1.68 -9.38
CA ALA A 30 2.79 -2.43 -10.55
C ALA A 30 3.80 -2.34 -11.71
N ALA A 31 4.33 -1.14 -11.99
CA ALA A 31 5.36 -0.95 -13.01
C ALA A 31 6.65 -1.73 -12.68
N TYR A 32 7.06 -1.77 -11.41
CA TYR A 32 8.16 -2.62 -10.96
C TYR A 32 7.88 -4.10 -11.26
N LEU A 33 6.72 -4.62 -10.84
CA LEU A 33 6.32 -6.02 -11.00
C LEU A 33 6.16 -6.48 -12.45
N LEU A 34 5.85 -5.54 -13.36
CA LEU A 34 5.74 -5.81 -14.80
C LEU A 34 7.06 -5.64 -15.55
N SER A 35 8.11 -5.14 -14.90
CA SER A 35 9.41 -4.89 -15.51
C SER A 35 10.41 -6.01 -15.23
N ASP A 36 11.54 -6.01 -15.95
CA ASP A 36 12.64 -6.96 -15.71
C ASP A 36 13.28 -6.80 -14.32
N LEU A 37 13.03 -5.69 -13.62
CA LEU A 37 13.54 -5.43 -12.27
C LEU A 37 12.97 -6.40 -11.23
N SER A 38 11.83 -7.03 -11.51
CA SER A 38 11.19 -8.03 -10.65
C SER A 38 11.31 -9.45 -11.20
N SER A 39 12.27 -9.73 -12.08
CA SER A 39 12.44 -11.04 -12.74
C SER A 39 12.57 -12.24 -11.78
N GLY A 40 12.98 -12.00 -10.53
CA GLY A 40 13.06 -13.03 -9.48
C GLY A 40 11.87 -13.06 -8.52
N VAL A 41 10.82 -12.26 -8.72
CA VAL A 41 9.67 -12.12 -7.81
C VAL A 41 8.44 -12.80 -8.42
N THR A 42 7.92 -13.83 -7.74
CA THR A 42 6.73 -14.58 -8.18
C THR A 42 5.97 -15.15 -7.00
N GLY A 43 4.65 -15.31 -7.12
CA GLY A 43 3.81 -15.92 -6.07
C GLY A 43 3.60 -15.06 -4.81
N GLU A 44 4.05 -13.80 -4.81
CA GLU A 44 4.04 -12.93 -3.63
C GLU A 44 2.83 -11.98 -3.59
N ASN A 45 2.36 -11.67 -2.38
CA ASN A 45 1.39 -10.59 -2.13
C ASN A 45 2.11 -9.34 -1.61
N ILE A 46 2.39 -8.40 -2.51
CA ILE A 46 3.05 -7.13 -2.16
C ILE A 46 2.02 -6.12 -1.63
N HIS A 47 2.17 -5.74 -0.36
CA HIS A 47 1.32 -4.73 0.27
C HIS A 47 1.80 -3.33 -0.06
N VAL A 48 0.91 -2.52 -0.63
CA VAL A 48 1.12 -1.09 -0.90
C VAL A 48 0.06 -0.31 -0.16
N ASP A 49 0.28 -0.12 1.14
CA ASP A 49 -0.75 0.36 2.07
C ASP A 49 -0.18 1.23 3.21
N SER A 50 0.99 1.83 2.97
CA SER A 50 1.71 2.63 3.96
C SER A 50 2.12 1.85 5.23
N GLY A 51 2.14 0.51 5.15
CA GLY A 51 2.53 -0.41 6.22
C GLY A 51 1.41 -0.72 7.20
N PHE A 52 0.16 -0.35 6.88
CA PHE A 52 -0.98 -0.56 7.77
C PHE A 52 -1.24 -2.04 8.08
N HIS A 53 -1.09 -2.93 7.09
CA HIS A 53 -1.25 -4.37 7.26
C HIS A 53 -0.29 -4.97 8.31
N ALA A 54 0.94 -4.45 8.43
CA ALA A 54 1.94 -5.01 9.33
C ALA A 54 1.63 -4.78 10.83
N ILE A 55 0.70 -3.87 11.15
CA ILE A 55 0.36 -3.48 12.53
C ILE A 55 -1.12 -3.73 12.87
N LYS A 56 -1.86 -4.38 11.97
CA LYS A 56 -3.27 -4.69 12.13
C LYS A 56 -3.48 -6.13 12.58
#